data_AF-A0A485M2Y7-F1
#
_entry.id   AF-A0A485M2Y7-F1
#
_cell.length_a   1.000
_cell.length_b   1.000
_cell.length_c   1.000
_cell.angle_alpha   90.00
_cell.angle_beta   90.00
_cell.angle_gamma   90.00
#
_symmetry.space_group_name_H-M   'P 1'
#
loop_
_entity.id
_entity.type
_entity.pdbx_description
1 polymer ?
#
loop_
_entity_poly.entity_id
_entity_poly.type
_entity_poly.pdbx_seq_one_letter_code
_entity_poly.pdbx_strand_id
1 'polypeptide(L)'
;MRRFIMEASNCLEEDLRVWQDAGFQIAEPGLKQDPRQRPDLVILRHWPEQGQLAWTEIKHLFPRVLIIISEQEILFPEEVSTIYNRYCFVGKSGLVFSIGSTLEGKIEEPDWEAYRFGDQPTRTEENKAVAGTLYRYLLLDVFRETAEWCGHMSSVVGPA
;
A
#
# COMPACT_ATOMS: atom_id res chain seq x y z
N MET A 1 -18.07 -2.68 -0.53
CA MET A 1 -16.62 -2.85 -0.29
C MET A 1 -16.08 -1.54 0.25
N ARG A 2 -15.22 -1.56 1.28
CA ARG A 2 -14.53 -0.35 1.72
C ARG A 2 -13.62 0.13 0.59
N ARG A 3 -13.59 1.44 0.34
CA ARG A 3 -12.70 2.05 -0.64
C ARG A 3 -11.53 2.64 0.11
N PHE A 4 -10.33 2.26 -0.28
CA PHE A 4 -9.10 2.85 0.22
C PHE A 4 -8.62 3.89 -0.78
N ILE A 5 -8.18 5.04 -0.29
CA ILE A 5 -7.75 6.17 -1.11
C ILE A 5 -6.27 5.99 -1.43
N MET A 6 -5.90 6.16 -2.71
CA MET A 6 -4.53 6.08 -3.17
C MET A 6 -4.06 7.37 -3.84
N GLU A 7 -2.80 7.73 -3.61
CA GLU A 7 -2.07 8.77 -4.34
C GLU A 7 -0.99 8.08 -5.20
N ALA A 8 -1.03 8.31 -6.51
CA ALA A 8 -0.22 7.57 -7.49
C ALA A 8 0.16 8.47 -8.68
N SER A 9 0.47 9.74 -8.43
CA SER A 9 0.64 10.78 -9.45
C SER A 9 1.80 10.58 -10.44
N ASN A 10 2.74 9.65 -10.19
CA ASN A 10 3.82 9.30 -11.12
C ASN A 10 3.73 7.88 -11.70
N CYS A 11 2.58 7.20 -11.53
CA CYS A 11 2.35 5.88 -12.10
C CYS A 11 1.79 5.96 -13.53
N LEU A 12 2.06 4.94 -14.35
CA LEU A 12 1.48 4.83 -15.70
C LEU A 12 -0.01 4.49 -15.60
N GLU A 13 -0.81 4.90 -16.60
CA GLU A 13 -2.26 4.66 -16.60
C GLU A 13 -2.61 3.16 -16.51
N GLU A 14 -1.82 2.30 -17.15
CA GLU A 14 -1.97 0.85 -17.08
C GLU A 14 -1.77 0.30 -15.65
N ASP A 15 -0.82 0.86 -14.90
CA ASP A 15 -0.60 0.49 -13.51
C ASP A 15 -1.78 0.96 -12.67
N LEU A 16 -2.24 2.21 -12.87
CA LEU A 16 -3.38 2.77 -12.14
C LEU A 16 -4.64 1.91 -12.27
N ARG A 17 -4.91 1.38 -13.47
CA ARG A 17 -6.06 0.48 -13.70
C ARG A 17 -5.97 -0.78 -12.85
N VAL A 18 -4.79 -1.37 -12.70
CA VAL A 18 -4.58 -2.55 -11.84
C VAL A 18 -4.99 -2.27 -10.39
N TRP A 19 -4.59 -1.12 -9.85
CA TRP A 19 -4.94 -0.73 -8.49
C TRP A 19 -6.43 -0.41 -8.34
N GLN A 20 -7.03 0.23 -9.34
CA GLN A 20 -8.47 0.47 -9.35
C GLN A 20 -9.27 -0.83 -9.40
N ASP A 21 -8.85 -1.79 -10.22
CA ASP A 21 -9.47 -3.12 -10.33
C ASP A 21 -9.37 -3.90 -9.00
N ALA A 22 -8.30 -3.69 -8.23
CA ALA A 22 -8.17 -4.25 -6.88
C ALA A 22 -9.10 -3.59 -5.84
N GLY A 23 -9.67 -2.42 -6.14
CA GLY A 23 -10.64 -1.71 -5.30
C GLY A 23 -10.17 -0.37 -4.71
N PHE A 24 -9.00 0.14 -5.13
CA PHE A 24 -8.49 1.44 -4.69
C PHE A 24 -9.15 2.61 -5.44
N GLN A 25 -9.35 3.73 -4.74
CA GLN A 25 -9.87 4.98 -5.31
C GLN A 25 -8.74 6.00 -5.43
N ILE A 26 -8.58 6.63 -6.58
CA ILE A 26 -7.58 7.70 -6.77
C ILE A 26 -8.01 8.94 -5.98
N ALA A 27 -7.06 9.55 -5.27
CA ALA A 27 -7.25 10.81 -4.55
C ALA A 27 -7.65 11.94 -5.51
N GLU A 28 -8.63 12.75 -5.10
CA GLU A 28 -9.13 13.85 -5.93
C GLU A 28 -8.12 15.03 -5.98
N PRO A 29 -7.84 15.59 -7.17
CA PRO A 29 -6.96 16.75 -7.29
C PRO A 29 -7.51 17.95 -6.49
N GLY A 30 -6.69 18.54 -5.63
CA GLY A 30 -7.03 19.75 -4.87
C GLY A 30 -7.58 19.54 -3.46
N LEU A 31 -7.79 18.28 -3.03
CA LEU A 31 -8.26 17.95 -1.67
C LEU A 31 -7.18 17.30 -0.80
N LYS A 32 -5.90 17.39 -1.16
CA LYS A 32 -4.78 16.77 -0.42
C LYS A 32 -4.66 17.23 1.04
N GLN A 33 -5.30 18.34 1.41
CA GLN A 33 -5.35 18.86 2.78
C GLN A 33 -6.64 18.52 3.54
N ASP A 34 -7.67 17.92 2.92
CA ASP A 34 -8.85 17.41 3.65
C ASP A 34 -8.43 16.12 4.38
N PRO A 35 -8.50 16.06 5.73
CA PRO A 35 -8.16 14.85 6.48
C PRO A 35 -8.96 13.61 6.05
N ARG A 36 -10.16 13.79 5.49
CA ARG A 36 -11.02 12.70 4.97
C ARG A 36 -10.56 12.15 3.62
N GLN A 37 -9.67 12.86 2.94
CA GLN A 37 -9.08 12.48 1.65
C GLN A 37 -7.60 12.10 1.80
N ARG A 38 -7.12 11.94 3.03
CA ARG A 38 -5.76 11.46 3.30
C ARG A 38 -5.61 10.07 2.67
N PRO A 39 -4.59 9.84 1.82
CA PRO A 39 -4.42 8.56 1.17
C PRO A 39 -4.13 7.48 2.21
N ASP A 40 -4.82 6.35 2.10
CA ASP A 40 -4.45 5.12 2.79
C ASP A 40 -3.16 4.54 2.20
N LEU A 41 -2.97 4.73 0.90
CA LEU A 41 -1.86 4.18 0.12
C LEU A 41 -1.19 5.27 -0.73
N VAL A 42 0.14 5.33 -0.72
CA VAL A 42 0.92 6.10 -1.71
C VAL A 42 1.73 5.13 -2.56
N ILE A 43 1.66 5.27 -3.88
CA ILE A 43 2.40 4.45 -4.83
C ILE A 43 3.31 5.38 -5.63
N LEU A 44 4.59 5.05 -5.65
CA LEU A 44 5.58 5.78 -6.40
C LEU A 44 6.33 4.84 -7.32
N ARG A 45 6.44 5.23 -8.60
CA ARG A 45 7.38 4.59 -9.51
C ARG A 45 8.70 5.37 -9.50
N HIS A 46 9.78 4.69 -9.14
CA HIS A 46 11.10 5.32 -9.03
C HIS A 46 12.03 4.78 -10.12
N TRP A 47 12.62 5.69 -10.89
CA TRP A 47 13.71 5.38 -11.81
C TRP A 47 15.00 6.00 -11.30
N PRO A 48 16.15 5.29 -11.36
CA PRO A 48 17.43 5.81 -10.85
C PRO A 48 17.83 7.18 -11.42
N GLU A 49 17.45 7.47 -12.66
CA GLU A 49 17.75 8.74 -13.34
C GLU A 49 17.01 9.96 -12.75
N GLN A 50 15.95 9.75 -11.97
CA GLN A 50 15.16 10.82 -11.35
C GLN A 50 15.80 11.42 -10.10
N GLY A 51 16.95 10.89 -9.66
CA GLY A 51 17.61 11.35 -8.45
C GLY A 51 16.92 10.86 -7.17
N GLN A 52 17.03 11.61 -6.08
CA GLN A 52 16.48 11.18 -4.80
C GLN A 52 14.95 11.38 -4.74
N LEU A 53 14.27 10.45 -4.08
CA LEU A 53 12.86 10.60 -3.74
C LEU A 53 12.65 11.80 -2.82
N ALA A 54 11.57 12.56 -3.05
CA ALA A 54 11.16 13.67 -2.21
C ALA A 54 10.55 13.17 -0.88
N TRP A 55 11.36 12.52 -0.04
CA TRP A 55 10.93 11.90 1.22
C TRP A 55 10.15 12.84 2.13
N THR A 56 10.54 14.12 2.17
CA THR A 56 9.83 15.16 2.89
C THR A 56 8.37 15.26 2.43
N GLU A 57 8.10 15.32 1.13
CA GLU A 57 6.74 15.42 0.59
C GLU A 57 5.93 14.14 0.89
N ILE A 58 6.54 12.98 0.71
CA ILE A 58 5.93 11.67 0.98
C ILE A 58 5.47 11.58 2.44
N LYS A 59 6.30 12.04 3.38
CA LYS A 59 5.98 12.07 4.81
C LYS A 59 4.76 12.93 5.12
N HIS A 60 4.60 14.08 4.47
CA HIS A 60 3.46 14.97 4.72
C HIS A 60 2.12 14.37 4.29
N LEU A 61 2.12 13.39 3.39
CA LEU A 61 0.92 12.62 3.02
C LEU A 61 0.53 11.62 4.12
N PHE A 62 1.50 11.21 4.94
CA PHE A 62 1.38 10.21 6.00
C PHE A 62 0.45 9.03 5.65
N PRO A 63 0.68 8.31 4.55
CA PRO A 63 -0.16 7.17 4.22
C PRO A 63 0.01 6.04 5.22
N ARG A 64 -1.01 5.17 5.34
CA ARG A 64 -0.92 3.94 6.14
C ARG A 64 0.08 2.97 5.51
N VAL A 65 0.10 2.95 4.17
CA VAL A 65 1.03 2.15 3.36
C VAL A 65 1.72 3.02 2.31
N LEU A 66 3.04 2.88 2.18
CA LEU A 66 3.85 3.48 1.12
C LEU A 66 4.42 2.38 0.25
N ILE A 67 4.37 2.51 -1.07
CA ILE A 67 5.03 1.60 -2.00
C ILE A 67 5.93 2.40 -2.92
N ILE A 68 7.15 1.92 -3.09
CA ILE A 68 8.06 2.36 -4.13
C ILE A 68 8.36 1.17 -5.04
N ILE A 69 7.96 1.31 -6.30
CA ILE A 69 8.20 0.35 -7.37
C ILE A 69 9.45 0.80 -8.12
N SER A 70 10.48 -0.04 -8.16
CA SER A 70 11.73 0.28 -8.86
C SER A 70 12.44 -0.99 -9.34
N GLU A 71 13.59 -0.85 -10.00
CA GLU A 71 14.43 -2.00 -10.41
C GLU A 71 15.43 -2.42 -9.32
N GLN A 72 15.44 -1.73 -8.17
CA GLN A 72 16.30 -2.00 -7.03
C GLN A 72 15.57 -1.83 -5.69
N GLU A 73 16.12 -2.38 -4.61
CA GLU A 73 15.58 -2.10 -3.27
C GLU A 73 15.82 -0.63 -2.91
N ILE A 74 14.76 0.03 -2.43
CA ILE A 74 14.84 1.40 -1.92
C ILE A 74 14.86 1.36 -0.41
N LEU A 75 16.00 1.71 0.15
CA LEU A 75 16.17 1.85 1.58
C LEU A 75 15.51 3.14 2.05
N PHE A 76 14.70 3.02 3.09
CA PHE A 76 14.05 4.16 3.70
C PHE A 76 15.08 4.90 4.57
N PRO A 77 15.17 6.24 4.47
CA PRO A 77 16.00 7.01 5.40
C PRO A 77 15.52 6.78 6.83
N GLU A 78 16.39 7.00 7.81
CA GLU A 78 16.12 6.73 9.23
C GLU A 78 14.79 7.33 9.66
N GLU A 79 14.58 8.58 9.30
CA GLU A 79 13.40 9.37 9.63
C GLU A 79 12.07 8.85 9.02
N VAL A 80 12.11 7.96 8.03
CA VAL A 80 10.96 7.23 7.48
C VAL A 80 10.88 5.85 8.12
N SER A 81 12.03 5.21 8.34
CA SER A 81 12.14 3.90 9.00
C SER A 81 11.65 3.91 10.45
N THR A 82 11.68 5.06 11.14
CA THR A 82 11.07 5.21 12.47
C THR A 82 9.55 5.20 12.45
N ILE A 83 8.93 5.43 11.29
CA ILE A 83 7.48 5.52 11.11
C ILE A 83 6.92 4.23 10.49
N TYR A 84 7.68 3.65 9.56
CA TYR A 84 7.24 2.52 8.74
C TYR A 84 8.04 1.26 9.02
N ASN A 85 7.33 0.16 9.24
CA ASN A 85 7.90 -1.18 9.09
C ASN A 85 8.15 -1.42 7.60
N ARG A 86 9.40 -1.72 7.23
CA ARG A 86 9.81 -1.93 5.84
C ARG A 86 9.67 -3.40 5.44
N TYR A 87 9.16 -3.61 4.23
CA TYR A 87 9.08 -4.88 3.52
C TYR A 87 9.68 -4.70 2.13
N CYS A 88 10.27 -5.77 1.59
CA CYS A 88 10.82 -5.77 0.24
C CYS A 88 10.39 -7.07 -0.43
N PHE A 89 9.74 -6.95 -1.58
CA PHE A 89 9.35 -8.08 -2.41
C PHE A 89 9.92 -7.91 -3.81
N VAL A 90 10.46 -8.99 -4.37
CA VAL A 90 11.09 -8.98 -5.69
C VAL A 90 10.30 -9.92 -6.61
N GLY A 91 9.69 -9.35 -7.64
CA GLY A 91 9.02 -10.10 -8.69
C GLY A 91 10.00 -10.91 -9.53
N LYS A 92 9.49 -11.93 -10.23
CA LYS A 92 10.26 -12.72 -11.20
C LYS A 92 10.77 -11.87 -12.37
N SER A 93 10.06 -10.80 -12.72
CA SER A 93 10.48 -9.84 -13.75
C SER A 93 11.67 -8.95 -13.33
N GLY A 94 12.11 -9.03 -12.07
CA GLY A 94 13.12 -8.15 -11.47
C GLY A 94 12.55 -6.84 -10.93
N LEU A 95 11.23 -6.64 -11.00
CA LEU A 95 10.58 -5.49 -10.37
C LEU A 95 10.62 -5.61 -8.85
N VAL A 96 11.08 -4.56 -8.17
CA VAL A 96 11.22 -4.51 -6.72
C VAL A 96 10.16 -3.60 -6.12
N PHE A 97 9.47 -4.12 -5.11
CA PHE A 97 8.45 -3.43 -4.34
C PHE A 97 8.98 -3.16 -2.94
N SER A 98 9.43 -1.93 -2.69
CA SER A 98 9.83 -1.47 -1.36
C SER A 98 8.61 -0.88 -0.66
N ILE A 99 8.11 -1.55 0.37
CA ILE A 99 6.83 -1.24 1.01
C ILE A 99 7.06 -0.80 2.45
N GLY A 100 6.45 0.30 2.85
CA GLY A 100 6.34 0.76 4.24
C GLY A 100 4.92 0.58 4.75
N SER A 101 4.76 0.10 5.99
CA SER A 101 3.47 0.09 6.67
C SER A 101 3.57 0.68 8.08
N THR A 102 2.61 1.53 8.44
CA THR A 102 2.41 1.99 9.83
C THR A 102 1.49 1.06 10.63
N LEU A 103 0.94 0.02 10.00
CA LEU A 103 -0.10 -0.82 10.58
C LEU A 103 0.47 -1.99 11.37
N GLU A 104 -0.31 -2.46 12.33
CA GLU A 104 0.03 -3.63 13.13
C GLU A 104 -0.24 -4.92 12.36
N GLY A 105 0.81 -5.67 12.04
CA GLY A 105 0.71 -6.94 11.34
C GLY A 105 1.75 -7.06 10.24
N LYS A 106 1.88 -8.26 9.68
CA LYS A 106 2.83 -8.55 8.62
C LYS A 106 2.14 -8.52 7.27
N ILE A 107 2.76 -7.86 6.30
CA ILE A 107 2.37 -7.99 4.90
C ILE A 107 2.86 -9.35 4.43
N GLU A 108 1.93 -10.19 3.98
CA GLU A 108 2.25 -11.50 3.42
C GLU A 108 2.94 -11.36 2.05
N GLU A 109 3.69 -12.38 1.66
CA GLU A 109 4.27 -12.40 0.32
C GLU A 109 3.16 -12.37 -0.74
N PRO A 110 3.27 -11.53 -1.78
CA PRO A 110 2.31 -11.53 -2.87
C PRO A 110 2.24 -12.89 -3.56
N ASP A 111 1.02 -13.36 -3.82
CA ASP A 111 0.81 -14.58 -4.60
C ASP A 111 1.06 -14.28 -6.08
N TRP A 112 2.32 -14.43 -6.49
CA TRP A 112 2.78 -14.20 -7.86
C TRP A 112 2.07 -15.08 -8.89
N GLU A 113 1.53 -16.21 -8.45
CA GLU A 113 0.92 -17.22 -9.31
C GLU A 113 -0.57 -16.99 -9.52
N ALA A 114 -1.25 -16.29 -8.60
CA ALA A 114 -2.69 -16.01 -8.66
C ALA A 114 -3.13 -15.33 -9.97
N TYR A 115 -2.26 -14.55 -10.58
CA TYR A 115 -2.56 -13.76 -11.79
C TYR A 115 -1.75 -14.19 -13.02
N ARG A 116 -0.92 -15.24 -12.93
CA ARG A 116 0.00 -15.64 -14.00
C ARG A 116 -0.73 -16.25 -15.19
N PHE A 117 -0.56 -15.66 -16.37
CA PHE A 117 -1.02 -16.20 -17.64
C PHE A 117 0.18 -16.53 -18.54
N GLY A 118 0.84 -17.66 -18.28
CA GLY A 118 2.01 -18.13 -19.03
C GLY A 118 3.09 -18.75 -18.16
N ASP A 119 4.31 -18.82 -18.69
CA ASP A 119 5.45 -19.48 -18.01
C ASP A 119 6.09 -18.60 -16.92
N GLN A 120 6.05 -17.28 -17.06
CA GLN A 120 6.56 -16.30 -16.08
C GLN A 120 5.58 -15.15 -15.94
N PRO A 121 5.33 -14.65 -14.70
CA PRO A 121 4.46 -13.51 -14.51
C PRO A 121 5.06 -12.24 -15.12
N THR A 122 4.22 -11.50 -15.81
CA THR A 122 4.53 -10.17 -16.36
C THR A 122 4.56 -9.13 -15.24
N ARG A 123 5.20 -7.98 -15.50
CA ARG A 123 5.20 -6.83 -14.56
C ARG A 123 3.78 -6.41 -14.14
N THR A 124 2.82 -6.46 -15.05
CA THR A 124 1.41 -6.15 -14.76
C THR A 124 0.76 -7.18 -13.83
N GLU A 125 1.07 -8.47 -14.00
CA GLU A 125 0.55 -9.53 -13.13
C GLU A 125 1.18 -9.48 -11.74
N GLU A 126 2.46 -9.12 -11.63
CA GLU A 126 3.13 -8.86 -10.36
C GLU A 126 2.51 -7.64 -9.65
N ASN A 127 2.23 -6.56 -10.38
CA ASN A 127 1.49 -5.41 -9.84
C ASN A 127 0.10 -5.83 -9.33
N LYS A 128 -0.62 -6.72 -10.04
CA LYS A 128 -1.92 -7.25 -9.59
C LYS A 128 -1.78 -8.06 -8.30
N ALA A 129 -0.75 -8.92 -8.20
CA ALA A 129 -0.48 -9.70 -6.99
C ALA A 129 -0.25 -8.78 -5.79
N VAL A 130 0.61 -7.77 -5.93
CA VAL A 130 0.89 -6.80 -4.87
C VAL A 130 -0.36 -6.00 -4.50
N ALA A 131 -1.11 -5.49 -5.48
CA ALA A 131 -2.32 -4.72 -5.24
C ALA A 131 -3.38 -5.53 -4.47
N GLY A 132 -3.59 -6.79 -4.87
CA GLY A 132 -4.50 -7.71 -4.19
C GLY A 132 -4.07 -8.01 -2.74
N THR A 133 -2.78 -8.27 -2.52
CA THR A 133 -2.22 -8.50 -1.17
C THR A 133 -2.41 -7.30 -0.27
N LEU A 134 -2.11 -6.09 -0.75
CA LEU A 134 -2.22 -4.88 0.07
C LEU A 134 -3.66 -4.47 0.33
N TYR A 135 -4.57 -4.69 -0.62
CA TYR A 135 -5.99 -4.47 -0.40
C TYR A 135 -6.51 -5.37 0.73
N ARG A 136 -6.14 -6.67 0.72
CA ARG A 136 -6.50 -7.61 1.80
C ARG A 136 -5.86 -7.22 3.13
N TYR A 137 -4.60 -6.82 3.12
CA TYR A 137 -3.89 -6.36 4.32
C TYR A 137 -4.60 -5.16 4.98
N LEU A 138 -4.96 -4.15 4.19
CA LEU A 138 -5.73 -2.99 4.66
C LEU A 138 -7.13 -3.37 5.15
N LEU A 139 -7.80 -4.33 4.51
CA LEU A 139 -9.10 -4.84 4.99
C LEU A 139 -8.99 -5.58 6.33
N LEU A 140 -7.98 -6.43 6.48
CA LEU A 140 -7.76 -7.20 7.71
C LEU A 140 -7.50 -6.29 8.91
N ASP A 141 -6.75 -5.22 8.70
CA ASP A 141 -6.54 -4.18 9.69
C ASP A 141 -7.87 -3.51 10.12
N VAL A 142 -8.73 -3.13 9.16
CA VAL A 142 -10.08 -2.60 9.47
C VAL A 142 -10.93 -3.60 10.25
N PHE A 143 -10.84 -4.90 9.94
CA PHE A 143 -11.54 -5.93 10.70
C PHE A 143 -10.97 -6.11 12.11
N ARG A 144 -9.65 -6.02 12.29
CA ARG A 144 -9.01 -6.06 13.61
C ARG A 144 -9.48 -4.89 14.46
N GLU A 145 -9.40 -3.66 13.93
CA GLU A 145 -9.90 -2.46 14.61
C GLU A 145 -11.36 -2.69 15.03
N THR A 146 -12.22 -3.09 14.09
CA THR A 146 -13.65 -3.33 14.39
C THR A 146 -13.86 -4.39 15.47
N ALA A 147 -13.11 -5.49 15.42
CA ALA A 147 -13.21 -6.57 16.41
C ALA A 147 -12.76 -6.10 17.80
N GLU A 148 -11.72 -5.27 17.89
CA GLU A 148 -11.29 -4.65 19.14
C GLU A 148 -12.38 -3.76 19.72
N TRP A 149 -12.99 -2.90 18.90
CA TRP A 149 -14.12 -2.05 19.31
C TRP A 149 -15.34 -2.87 19.76
N CYS A 150 -15.71 -3.92 19.01
CA CYS A 150 -16.84 -4.79 19.36
C CYS A 150 -16.56 -5.64 20.61
N GLY A 151 -15.33 -6.10 20.80
CA GLY A 151 -14.90 -6.84 21.98
C GLY A 151 -14.90 -5.99 23.25
N HIS A 152 -14.59 -4.68 23.13
CA HIS A 152 -14.66 -3.73 24.24
C HIS A 152 -16.11 -3.34 24.60
N MET A 153 -17.07 -3.43 23.67
CA MET A 153 -18.48 -3.17 23.96
C MET A 153 -19.23 -4.33 24.62
N SER A 154 -18.64 -5.53 24.73
CA SER A 154 -19.28 -6.68 25.42
C SER A 154 -19.12 -6.68 26.94
N SER A 155 -18.55 -5.62 27.54
CA SER A 155 -18.37 -5.47 29.00
C SER A 155 -19.31 -4.43 29.62
N VAL A 156 -20.55 -4.30 29.15
CA VAL A 156 -21.55 -3.45 29.83
C VAL A 156 -22.84 -4.23 30.07
N VAL A 157 -23.19 -4.28 31.37
CA VAL A 157 -24.39 -4.82 32.03
C VAL A 157 -24.44 -6.34 32.27
N GLY A 158 -23.75 -6.81 33.30
CA GLY A 158 -24.30 -7.86 34.17
C GLY A 158 -25.07 -7.18 35.32
N PRO A 159 -26.37 -7.45 35.53
CA PRO A 159 -27.06 -6.92 36.70
C PRO A 159 -26.54 -7.60 37.98
N ALA A 160 -26.43 -6.77 39.03
CA ALA A 160 -26.09 -7.13 40.40
C ALA A 160 -27.13 -8.04 41.07
#